data_AF-A0AAV2YL19-F1
#
_entry.id   AF-A0AAV2YL19-F1
#
_cell.length_a   1.000
_cell.length_b   1.000
_cell.length_c   1.000
_cell.angle_alpha   90.00
_cell.angle_beta   90.00
_cell.angle_gamma   90.00
#
_symmetry.space_group_name_H-M   'P 1'
#
loop_
_entity.id
_entity.type
_entity.pdbx_description
1 polymer ?
#
loop_
_entity_poly.entity_id
_entity_poly.type
_entity_poly.pdbx_seq_one_letter_code
_entity_poly.pdbx_strand_id
1 'polypeptide(L)'
;MEEQWAWVREALDSVDWIKVRQQAKVFFMQSLQASTASDMTVILEEMEAWRDQVEREARTHKLARSERRELESLSRALFMLAVDKNLDLSRES
;
A
#
# COMPACT_ATOMS: atom_id res chain seq x y z
N MET A 1 3.61 16.40 -11.96
CA MET A 1 3.96 15.30 -11.04
C MET A 1 2.78 14.92 -10.13
N GLU A 2 1.94 15.88 -9.69
CA GLU A 2 0.76 15.59 -8.86
C GLU A 2 -0.33 14.76 -9.56
N GLU A 3 -0.51 14.89 -10.88
CA GLU A 3 -1.54 14.14 -11.62
C GLU A 3 -1.29 12.62 -11.66
N GLN A 4 -0.04 12.17 -11.70
CA GLN A 4 0.30 10.74 -11.84
C GLN A 4 -0.07 9.91 -10.60
N TRP A 5 -0.20 10.58 -9.45
CA TRP A 5 -0.50 9.95 -8.16
C TRP A 5 -1.82 10.42 -7.56
N ALA A 6 -2.62 11.18 -8.32
CA ALA A 6 -3.93 11.65 -7.89
C ALA A 6 -4.85 10.47 -7.50
N TRP A 7 -4.76 9.36 -8.24
CA TRP A 7 -5.50 8.14 -7.95
C TRP A 7 -5.11 7.49 -6.61
N VAL A 8 -3.86 7.60 -6.16
CA VAL A 8 -3.41 7.08 -4.85
C VAL A 8 -4.07 7.89 -3.74
N ARG A 9 -4.12 9.22 -3.90
CA ARG A 9 -4.80 10.10 -2.95
C ARG A 9 -6.29 9.78 -2.90
N GLU A 10 -6.95 9.65 -4.04
CA GLU A 10 -8.37 9.29 -4.11
C GLU A 10 -8.66 7.94 -3.45
N ALA A 11 -7.84 6.92 -3.72
CA ALA A 11 -7.96 5.60 -3.11
C ALA A 11 -7.70 5.61 -1.59
N LEU A 12 -6.80 6.47 -1.11
CA LEU A 12 -6.57 6.65 0.33
C LEU A 12 -7.72 7.39 1.00
N ASP A 13 -8.28 8.40 0.34
CA ASP A 13 -9.34 9.22 0.91
C ASP A 13 -10.70 8.50 0.94
N SER A 14 -10.92 7.50 0.09
CA SER A 14 -12.11 6.63 0.13
C SER A 14 -12.11 5.68 1.34
N VAL A 15 -10.94 5.37 1.92
CA VAL A 15 -10.84 4.44 3.05
C VAL A 15 -11.14 5.15 4.37
N ASP A 16 -12.35 4.99 4.90
CA ASP A 16 -12.81 5.60 6.17
C ASP A 16 -12.02 5.16 7.42
N TRP A 17 -11.24 4.09 7.31
CA TRP A 17 -10.46 3.58 8.43
C TRP A 17 -9.10 4.28 8.57
N ILE A 18 -9.03 5.25 9.48
CA ILE A 18 -7.90 6.18 9.62
C ILE A 18 -6.54 5.49 9.82
N LYS A 19 -6.48 4.42 10.62
CA LYS A 19 -5.24 3.68 10.92
C LYS A 19 -4.67 3.03 9.66
N VAL A 20 -5.54 2.42 8.84
CA VAL A 20 -5.14 1.84 7.54
C VAL A 20 -4.68 2.95 6.61
N ARG A 21 -5.45 4.04 6.52
CA ARG A 21 -5.12 5.17 5.64
C ARG A 21 -3.75 5.77 5.97
N GLN A 22 -3.43 5.93 7.25
CA GLN A 22 -2.13 6.44 7.69
C GLN A 22 -1.00 5.48 7.34
N GLN A 23 -1.16 4.18 7.61
CA GLN A 23 -0.12 3.20 7.31
C GLN A 23 0.11 3.09 5.78
N ALA A 24 -0.95 3.12 4.98
CA ALA A 24 -0.88 3.11 3.54
C ALA A 24 -0.13 4.33 2.98
N LYS A 25 -0.30 5.51 3.59
CA LYS A 25 0.49 6.72 3.26
C LYS A 25 1.97 6.55 3.57
N VAL A 26 2.29 5.98 4.73
CA VAL A 26 3.69 5.70 5.14
C VAL A 26 4.35 4.78 4.14
N PHE A 27 3.69 3.67 3.78
CA PHE A 27 4.17 2.73 2.78
C PHE A 27 4.40 3.39 1.42
N PHE A 28 3.46 4.21 0.94
CA PHE A 28 3.64 4.94 -0.30
C PHE A 28 4.88 5.86 -0.26
N MET A 29 5.06 6.62 0.82
CA MET A 29 6.22 7.51 0.98
C MET A 29 7.54 6.73 1.08
N GLN A 30 7.59 5.65 1.85
CA GLN A 30 8.76 4.79 1.95
C GLN A 30 9.11 4.17 0.59
N SER A 31 8.11 3.66 -0.13
CA SER A 31 8.32 3.16 -1.49
C SER A 31 8.86 4.24 -2.41
N LEU A 32 8.38 5.49 -2.35
CA LEU A 32 8.95 6.57 -3.17
C LEU A 32 10.41 6.90 -2.80
N GLN A 33 10.77 6.83 -1.52
CA GLN A 33 12.09 7.20 -1.01
C GLN A 33 13.16 6.11 -1.15
N ALA A 34 12.76 4.84 -1.21
CA ALA A 34 13.69 3.72 -1.35
C ALA A 34 14.58 3.88 -2.59
N SER A 35 15.88 3.71 -2.43
CA SER A 35 16.86 3.87 -3.51
C SER A 35 17.51 2.54 -3.91
N THR A 36 17.27 1.47 -3.17
CA THR A 36 17.82 0.14 -3.47
C THR A 36 16.72 -0.93 -3.50
N ALA A 37 16.96 -2.00 -4.26
CA ALA A 37 16.08 -3.17 -4.28
C ALA A 37 16.00 -3.87 -2.91
N SER A 38 17.08 -3.79 -2.11
CA SER A 38 17.08 -4.31 -0.74
C SER A 38 16.11 -3.54 0.15
N ASP A 39 16.10 -2.21 0.08
CA ASP A 39 15.16 -1.38 0.85
C ASP A 39 13.71 -1.69 0.45
N MET A 40 13.47 -1.84 -0.86
CA MET A 40 12.15 -2.20 -1.37
C MET A 40 11.70 -3.60 -0.94
N THR A 41 12.62 -4.56 -0.84
CA THR A 41 12.30 -5.91 -0.35
C THR A 41 11.80 -5.88 1.10
N VAL A 42 12.48 -5.11 1.98
CA VAL A 42 12.03 -4.93 3.37
C VAL A 42 10.64 -4.28 3.42
N ILE A 43 10.41 -3.23 2.63
CA ILE A 43 9.10 -2.56 2.55
C ILE A 43 8.01 -3.53 2.08
N LEU A 44 8.30 -4.38 1.09
CA LEU A 44 7.34 -5.36 0.57
C LEU A 44 6.96 -6.41 1.60
N GLU A 45 7.92 -6.91 2.39
CA GLU A 45 7.66 -7.84 3.50
C GLU A 45 6.75 -7.19 4.58
N GLU A 46 7.02 -5.94 4.94
CA GLU A 46 6.19 -5.19 5.88
C GLU A 46 4.77 -4.94 5.33
N MET A 47 4.64 -4.63 4.04
CA MET A 47 3.34 -4.47 3.38
C MET A 47 2.53 -5.76 3.38
N GLU A 48 3.19 -6.91 3.18
CA GLU A 48 2.53 -8.22 3.19
C GLU A 48 1.99 -8.56 4.59
N ALA A 49 2.82 -8.39 5.62
CA ALA A 49 2.41 -8.57 7.01
C ALA A 49 1.25 -7.63 7.41
N TRP A 50 1.30 -6.37 6.94
CA TRP A 50 0.24 -5.41 7.16
C TRP A 50 -1.07 -5.77 6.45
N ARG A 51 -1.01 -6.26 5.20
CA ARG A 51 -2.20 -6.73 4.45
C ARG A 51 -2.95 -7.81 5.20
N ASP A 52 -2.21 -8.80 5.72
CA ASP A 52 -2.79 -9.86 6.54
C ASP A 52 -3.41 -9.33 7.84
N GLN A 53 -2.78 -8.34 8.47
CA GLN A 53 -3.34 -7.69 9.65
C GLN A 53 -4.64 -6.94 9.32
N VAL A 54 -4.67 -6.17 8.23
CA VAL A 54 -5.85 -5.43 7.78
C VAL A 54 -7.00 -6.38 7.49
N GLU A 55 -6.74 -7.52 6.83
CA GLU A 55 -7.77 -8.51 6.57
C GLU A 55 -8.35 -9.11 7.87
N ARG A 56 -7.48 -9.45 8.84
CA ARG A 56 -7.92 -9.95 10.15
C ARG A 56 -8.75 -8.91 10.90
N GLU A 57 -8.27 -7.67 10.97
CA GLU A 57 -8.96 -6.58 11.65
C GLU A 57 -10.29 -6.23 10.94
N ALA A 58 -10.35 -6.27 9.61
CA ALA A 58 -11.58 -6.07 8.82
C ALA A 58 -12.67 -7.12 9.10
N ARG A 59 -12.25 -8.37 9.36
CA ARG A 59 -13.15 -9.45 9.81
C ARG A 59 -13.67 -9.18 11.22
N THR A 60 -12.78 -8.82 12.15
CA THR A 60 -13.11 -8.54 13.56
C THR A 60 -14.05 -7.33 13.72
N HIS A 61 -13.79 -6.24 12.98
CA HIS A 61 -14.58 -5.01 13.06
C HIS A 61 -15.87 -5.03 12.23
N LYS A 62 -16.20 -6.17 11.59
CA LYS A 62 -17.41 -6.34 10.76
C LYS A 62 -17.58 -5.25 9.69
N LEU A 63 -16.49 -4.81 9.07
CA LEU A 63 -16.54 -3.85 7.96
C LEU A 63 -17.53 -4.31 6.88
N ALA A 64 -18.23 -3.35 6.29
CA ALA A 64 -19.13 -3.58 5.17
C ALA A 64 -18.34 -4.15 3.98
N ARG A 65 -19.03 -4.88 3.11
CA ARG A 65 -18.41 -5.50 1.93
C ARG A 65 -17.77 -4.47 1.00
N SER A 66 -18.35 -3.27 0.87
CA SER A 66 -17.80 -2.17 0.10
C SER A 66 -16.45 -1.70 0.66
N GLU A 67 -16.38 -1.43 1.95
CA GLU A 67 -15.16 -0.97 2.63
C GLU A 67 -14.02 -1.99 2.52
N ARG A 68 -14.34 -3.29 2.67
CA ARG A 68 -13.36 -4.37 2.47
C ARG A 68 -12.78 -4.39 1.06
N ARG A 69 -13.65 -4.22 0.06
CA ARG A 69 -13.22 -4.20 -1.34
C ARG A 69 -12.31 -3.00 -1.65
N GLU A 70 -12.61 -1.85 -1.06
CA GLU A 70 -11.77 -0.65 -1.21
C GLU A 70 -10.40 -0.85 -0.54
N LEU A 71 -10.36 -1.42 0.66
CA LEU A 71 -9.13 -1.80 1.36
C LEU A 71 -8.27 -2.80 0.58
N GLU A 72 -8.91 -3.85 0.04
CA GLU A 72 -8.26 -4.84 -0.82
C GLU A 72 -7.70 -4.19 -2.09
N SER A 73 -8.45 -3.28 -2.71
CA SER A 73 -8.03 -2.59 -3.93
C SER A 73 -6.86 -1.65 -3.68
N LEU A 74 -6.93 -0.84 -2.62
CA LEU A 74 -5.86 0.06 -2.19
C LEU A 74 -4.58 -0.71 -1.87
N SER A 75 -4.68 -1.72 -1.01
CA SER A 75 -3.52 -2.50 -0.57
C SER A 75 -2.86 -3.26 -1.72
N ARG A 76 -3.66 -3.82 -2.64
CA ARG A 76 -3.14 -4.45 -3.86
C ARG A 76 -2.45 -3.45 -4.78
N ALA A 77 -3.05 -2.27 -4.98
CA ALA A 77 -2.46 -1.25 -5.85
C ALA A 77 -1.12 -0.74 -5.31
N LEU A 78 -1.03 -0.46 -4.01
CA LEU A 78 0.23 -0.07 -3.35
C LEU A 78 1.29 -1.18 -3.45
N PHE A 79 0.89 -2.44 -3.23
CA PHE A 79 1.81 -3.56 -3.34
C PHE A 79 2.36 -3.71 -4.76
N MET A 80 1.51 -3.62 -5.79
CA MET A 80 1.96 -3.71 -7.19
C MET A 80 2.91 -2.56 -7.55
N LEU A 81 2.61 -1.32 -7.11
CA LEU A 81 3.53 -0.19 -7.29
C LEU A 81 4.91 -0.44 -6.66
N ALA A 82 4.92 -1.00 -5.45
CA ALA A 82 6.16 -1.32 -4.76
C ALA A 82 6.93 -2.45 -5.48
N VAL A 83 6.23 -3.46 -6.01
CA VAL A 83 6.85 -4.52 -6.82
C VAL A 83 7.45 -3.95 -8.12
N ASP A 84 6.71 -3.11 -8.83
CA ASP A 84 7.18 -2.49 -10.08
C ASP A 84 8.46 -1.69 -9.82
N LYS A 85 8.47 -0.87 -8.76
CA LYS A 85 9.68 -0.13 -8.36
C LYS A 85 10.83 -1.07 -7.98
N ASN A 86 10.56 -2.15 -7.25
CA ASN A 86 11.61 -3.10 -6.88
C ASN A 86 12.24 -3.76 -8.10
N LEU A 87 11.44 -4.11 -9.11
CA LEU A 87 11.91 -4.67 -10.37
C LEU A 87 12.77 -3.67 -11.15
N ASP A 88 12.38 -2.39 -11.17
CA ASP A 88 13.17 -1.34 -11.82
C ASP A 88 14.52 -1.14 -11.11
N LEU A 89 14.53 -1.02 -9.78
CA LEU A 89 15.78 -0.91 -9.00
C LEU A 89 16.69 -2.14 -9.15
N SER A 90 16.11 -3.34 -9.26
CA SER A 90 16.86 -4.59 -9.46
C SER A 90 17.50 -4.68 -10.84
N ARG A 91 16.98 -3.96 -11.85
CA ARG A 91 17.56 -3.88 -13.20
C ARG A 91 18.69 -2.86 -13.30
N GLU A 92 18.68 -1.85 -12.42
CA GLU A 92 19.68 -0.79 -12.34
C GLU A 92 20.90 -1.15 -11.47
N SER A 93 20.81 -2.25 -10.71
CA SER A 93 21.86 -2.80 -9.83
C SER A 93 22.78 -3.77 -10.57
#